data_AF-A0A3D4H330-F1
#
_entry.id   AF-A0A3D4H330-F1
#
_cell.length_a   1.000
_cell.length_b   1.000
_cell.length_c   1.000
_cell.angle_alpha   90.00
_cell.angle_beta   90.00
_cell.angle_gamma   90.00
#
_symmetry.space_group_name_H-M   'P 1'
#
loop_
_entity.id
_entity.type
_entity.pdbx_description
1 polymer ?
#
loop_
_entity_poly.entity_id
_entity_poly.type
_entity_poly.pdbx_seq_one_letter_code
_entity_poly.pdbx_strand_id
1 'polypeptide(L)' 'SGQKFNDYLNVIRIREAAKMLATRRRLPVSSIARSCGYSNLSVFNQQFRKRLGMTPRDYRRQLEFEPISP' A
#
# COMPACT_ATOMS: atom_id res chain seq x y z
N SER A 1 -0.39 -20.26 -15.27
CA SER A 1 0.28 -19.16 -16.00
C SER A 1 0.96 -18.23 -15.02
N GLY A 2 2.03 -17.54 -15.41
CA GLY A 2 2.75 -16.58 -14.56
C GLY A 2 1.89 -15.39 -14.08
N GLN A 3 0.76 -15.12 -14.75
CA GLN A 3 -0.18 -14.08 -14.36
C GLN A 3 -0.78 -14.31 -12.97
N LYS A 4 -1.24 -15.53 -12.66
CA LYS A 4 -1.80 -15.86 -11.33
C LYS A 4 -0.77 -15.72 -10.21
N PHE A 5 0.48 -16.09 -10.48
CA PHE A 5 1.58 -15.93 -9.52
C PHE A 5 1.89 -14.45 -9.25
N ASN A 6 1.99 -13.63 -10.30
CA ASN A 6 2.22 -12.19 -10.17
C ASN A 6 1.08 -11.49 -9.43
N ASP A 7 -0.16 -11.89 -9.68
CA ASP A 7 -1.31 -11.33 -8.96
C ASP A 7 -1.29 -11.69 -7.47
N TYR A 8 -0.94 -12.93 -7.13
CA TYR A 8 -0.76 -13.36 -5.75
C TYR A 8 0.36 -12.57 -5.05
N LEU A 9 1.51 -12.41 -5.71
CA LEU A 9 2.62 -11.60 -5.20
C LEU A 9 2.20 -10.14 -4.97
N ASN A 10 1.46 -9.56 -5.90
CA ASN A 10 0.94 -8.20 -5.78
C ASN A 10 -0.04 -8.06 -4.60
N VAL A 11 -0.85 -9.08 -4.30
CA VAL A 11 -1.71 -9.07 -3.10
C VAL A 11 -0.86 -8.99 -1.83
N ILE A 12 0.19 -9.82 -1.73
CA ILE A 12 1.09 -9.81 -0.56
C ILE A 12 1.77 -8.44 -0.41
N ARG A 13 2.34 -7.90 -1.49
CA ARG A 13 3.02 -6.59 -1.48
C ARG A 13 2.10 -5.45 -1.05
N ILE A 14 0.86 -5.42 -1.55
CA ILE A 14 -0.11 -4.38 -1.17
C ILE A 14 -0.56 -4.50 0.28
N ARG A 15 -0.72 -5.73 0.81
CA ARG A 15 -1.05 -5.95 2.23
C ARG A 15 0.07 -5.44 3.15
N GLU A 16 1.32 -5.74 2.81
CA GLU A 16 2.47 -5.22 3.59
C GLU A 16 2.56 -3.69 3.49
N ALA A 17 2.34 -3.12 2.30
CA ALA A 17 2.32 -1.67 2.13
C ALA A 17 1.24 -1.00 2.99
N ALA A 18 0.03 -1.58 3.07
CA ALA A 18 -1.05 -1.08 3.93
C ALA A 18 -0.65 -1.10 5.42
N LYS A 19 -0.04 -2.20 5.88
CA LYS A 19 0.50 -2.31 7.25
C LYS A 19 1.58 -1.26 7.53
N MET A 20 2.50 -1.04 6.61
CA MET A 20 3.53 -0.01 6.73
C MET A 20 2.93 1.40 6.73
N LEU A 21 1.91 1.66 5.91
CA LEU A 21 1.20 2.94 5.88
C LEU A 21 0.53 3.25 7.23
N ALA A 22 -0.02 2.23 7.89
CA ALA A 22 -0.65 2.36 9.21
C ALA A 22 0.36 2.55 10.34
N THR A 23 1.49 1.85 10.30
CA THR A 23 2.44 1.79 11.43
C THR A 23 3.60 2.78 11.31
N ARG A 24 3.92 3.28 10.11
CA ARG A 24 5.08 4.12 9.83
C ARG A 24 4.66 5.50 9.28
N ARG A 25 3.91 6.30 10.07
CA ARG A 25 3.37 7.61 9.65
C ARG A 25 4.39 8.55 9.00
N ARG A 26 5.62 8.60 9.53
CA ARG A 26 6.69 9.49 9.03
C ARG A 26 7.37 8.99 7.75
N LEU A 27 7.18 7.73 7.36
CA LEU A 27 7.85 7.19 6.19
C LEU A 27 7.15 7.69 4.91
N PRO A 28 7.86 8.21 3.91
CA PRO A 28 7.25 8.61 2.64
C PRO A 28 6.60 7.42 1.94
N VAL A 29 5.46 7.66 1.27
CA VAL A 29 4.77 6.62 0.48
C VAL A 29 5.69 6.00 -0.57
N SER A 30 6.56 6.78 -1.18
CA SER A 30 7.56 6.31 -2.16
C SER A 30 8.57 5.34 -1.55
N SER A 31 8.99 5.55 -0.30
CA SER A 31 9.86 4.62 0.41
C SER A 31 9.15 3.32 0.75
N ILE A 32 7.88 3.38 1.18
CA ILE A 32 7.05 2.18 1.41
C ILE A 32 6.90 1.38 0.11
N ALA A 33 6.59 2.04 -1.01
CA ALA A 33 6.45 1.39 -2.31
C ALA A 33 7.73 0.61 -2.69
N ARG A 34 8.90 1.25 -2.53
CA ARG A 34 10.21 0.61 -2.77
C ARG A 34 10.46 -0.58 -1.84
N SER A 35 10.18 -0.44 -0.54
CA SER A 35 10.31 -1.54 0.43
C SER A 35 9.40 -2.73 0.11
N CYS A 36 8.25 -2.49 -0.52
CA CYS A 36 7.33 -3.54 -0.95
C CYS A 36 7.63 -4.07 -2.38
N GLY A 37 8.78 -3.72 -2.96
CA GLY A 37 9.24 -4.24 -4.25
C GLY A 37 8.67 -3.53 -5.49
N TYR A 38 8.15 -2.31 -5.34
CA TYR A 38 7.75 -1.48 -6.48
C TYR A 38 8.84 -0.43 -6.79
N SER A 39 9.47 -0.55 -7.95
CA SER A 39 10.41 0.46 -8.47
C SER A 39 9.69 1.67 -9.06
N ASN A 40 8.45 1.51 -9.55
CA ASN A 40 7.63 2.55 -10.14
C ASN A 40 6.45 2.91 -9.22
N LEU A 41 6.41 4.18 -8.79
CA LEU A 41 5.38 4.68 -7.86
C LEU A 41 3.98 4.73 -8.48
N SER A 42 3.85 5.03 -9.78
CA SER A 42 2.56 5.03 -10.47
C SER A 42 1.96 3.63 -10.55
N VAL A 43 2.79 2.61 -10.81
CA VAL A 43 2.35 1.21 -10.79
C VAL A 43 1.90 0.81 -9.39
N PHE A 44 2.67 1.15 -8.35
CA PHE A 44 2.25 0.92 -6.97
C PHE A 44 0.89 1.57 -6.66
N ASN A 45 0.73 2.86 -6.97
CA ASN A 45 -0.51 3.59 -6.71
C ASN A 45 -1.70 2.95 -7.43
N GLN A 46 -1.54 2.53 -8.69
CA GLN A 46 -2.58 1.85 -9.45
C GLN A 46 -2.95 0.50 -8.82
N GLN A 47 -1.96 -0.33 -8.47
CA GLN A 47 -2.21 -1.65 -7.88
C GLN A 47 -2.81 -1.56 -6.47
N PHE A 48 -2.39 -0.56 -5.69
CA PHE A 48 -2.94 -0.27 -4.37
C PHE A 48 -4.40 0.14 -4.47
N ARG A 49 -4.71 1.14 -5.32
CA ARG A 49 -6.09 1.59 -5.55
C ARG A 49 -6.98 0.48 -6.11
N LYS A 50 -6.46 -0.32 -7.05
CA LYS A 50 -7.19 -1.46 -7.61
C LYS A 50 -7.62 -2.47 -6.53
N ARG A 51 -6.81 -2.66 -5.48
CA ARG A 51 -7.04 -3.67 -4.43
C ARG A 51 -7.73 -3.13 -3.18
N LEU A 52 -7.53 -1.87 -2.83
CA LEU A 52 -8.04 -1.26 -1.59
C LEU A 52 -9.02 -0.10 -1.83
N GLY A 53 -9.35 0.21 -3.09
CA GLY A 53 -10.36 1.20 -3.46
C GLY A 53 -9.90 2.66 -3.38
N MET A 54 -8.74 2.95 -2.77
CA MET A 54 -8.26 4.31 -2.53
C MET A 54 -6.75 4.44 -2.74
N THR A 55 -6.23 5.67 -2.80
CA THR A 55 -4.78 5.88 -2.94
C THR A 55 -4.06 5.60 -1.61
N PRO A 56 -2.76 5.26 -1.63
CA PRO A 56 -1.96 5.09 -0.41
C PRO A 56 -1.99 6.31 0.52
N ARG A 57 -2.06 7.52 -0.05
CA ARG A 57 -2.15 8.78 0.73
C ARG A 57 -3.51 8.92 1.39
N ASP A 58 -4.59 8.63 0.67
CA ASP A 58 -5.94 8.68 1.24
C ASP A 58 -6.12 7.61 2.32
N TYR A 59 -5.61 6.39 2.08
CA TYR A 59 -5.59 5.31 3.07
C TYR A 59 -4.88 5.74 4.35
N ARG A 60 -3.68 6.32 4.23
CA ARG A 60 -2.96 6.86 5.39
C ARG A 60 -3.78 7.92 6.09
N ARG A 61 -4.32 8.89 5.36
CA ARG A 61 -5.12 10.00 5.91
C ARG A 61 -6.34 9.48 6.68
N GLN A 62 -7.05 8.48 6.15
CA GLN A 62 -8.20 7.88 6.82
C GLN A 62 -7.83 7.31 8.20
N LEU A 63 -6.67 6.66 8.32
CA LEU A 63 -6.17 6.14 9.60
C LEU A 63 -5.79 7.25 10.60
N GLU A 64 -5.59 8.48 10.14
CA GLU A 64 -5.36 9.63 11.03
C GLU A 64 -6.67 10.19 11.58
N PHE A 65 -7.80 9.92 10.90
CA PHE A 65 -9.13 10.38 11.27
C PHE A 65 -9.97 9.33 12.01
N GLU A 66 -9.62 8.05 11.95
CA GLU A 66 -10.14 7.06 12.89
C GLU A 66 -9.48 7.30 14.26
N PRO A 67 -10.23 7.75 15.29
CA PRO A 67 -9.69 7.76 16.63
C PRO A 67 -9.39 6.31 16.97
N ILE A 68 -8.16 6.04 17.41
CA ILE A 68 -7.81 4.78 18.04
C ILE A 68 -8.77 4.66 19.22
N SER A 69 -9.85 3.89 19.04
CA SER A 69 -10.72 3.54 20.15
C SER A 69 -9.83 2.72 21.09
N PRO A 70 -9.67 3.14 22.35
CA PRO A 70 -8.74 2.51 23.30
C PRO A 70 -9.04 1.03 23.52
#